data_AF-A0A2C1Z1G7-F1
#
_entry.id   AF-A0A2C1Z1G7-F1
#
_cell.length_a   1.000
_cell.length_b   1.000
_cell.length_c   1.000
_cell.angle_alpha   90.00
_cell.angle_beta   90.00
_cell.angle_gamma   90.00
#
_symmetry.space_group_name_H-M   'P 1'
#
loop_
_entity.id
_entity.type
_entity.pdbx_description
1 polymer ?
#
loop_
_entity_poly.entity_id
_entity_poly.type
_entity_poly.pdbx_seq_one_letter_code
_entity_poly.pdbx_strand_id
1 'polypeptide(L)'
;MLQTYQTKLINFSLHDGLSATMYLHEYAEYFGRLERKLFVQSHIKGVSSSSLKKNFLTQFGITARQFNSLRMQLDGKVSSFVEKRKLDIKELETKTTYLQKNIDKKTTQKEQLHQKLQEIPQTHSLFLKQVKKYRNLKFYLHQKKRRLRNLQQKLKKLQVDVINKKIRICFGSKKLFHKQFHLEENQYKCHQEWRKDWAEVRGSQFLVIGSKDETFGNQTATYDLKAR
;
A
#
# COMPACT_ATOMS: atom_id res chain seq x y z
N MET A 1 -38.43 -12.16 -0.10
CA MET A 1 -38.10 -13.24 0.86
C MET A 1 -36.62 -13.56 0.65
N LEU A 2 -35.79 -13.38 1.69
CA LEU A 2 -34.32 -13.39 1.58
C LEU A 2 -33.79 -14.79 1.29
N GLN A 3 -33.28 -14.99 0.08
CA GLN A 3 -32.59 -16.19 -0.36
C GLN A 3 -31.17 -16.17 0.23
N THR A 4 -30.89 -17.01 1.23
CA THR A 4 -29.61 -17.00 1.97
C THR A 4 -28.57 -17.90 1.31
N TYR A 5 -27.34 -17.39 1.21
CA TYR A 5 -26.19 -18.16 0.77
C TYR A 5 -25.55 -18.85 1.99
N GLN A 6 -25.40 -20.17 1.96
CA GLN A 6 -24.63 -20.85 3.01
C GLN A 6 -23.15 -20.82 2.65
N THR A 7 -22.34 -20.14 3.46
CA THR A 7 -20.90 -20.38 3.49
C THR A 7 -20.62 -21.27 4.69
N LYS A 8 -19.90 -22.39 4.53
CA LYS A 8 -19.63 -23.31 5.65
C LYS A 8 -18.20 -23.07 6.15
N LEU A 9 -18.07 -22.52 7.35
CA LEU A 9 -16.84 -22.58 8.13
C LEU A 9 -16.96 -23.78 9.08
N ILE A 10 -16.12 -24.80 8.89
CA ILE A 10 -16.25 -26.09 9.59
C ILE A 10 -15.96 -25.96 11.11
N ASN A 11 -15.29 -24.89 11.54
CA ASN A 11 -14.81 -24.70 12.91
C ASN A 11 -15.23 -23.36 13.54
N PHE A 12 -16.29 -22.72 13.04
CA PHE A 12 -16.78 -21.47 13.62
C PHE A 12 -18.21 -21.69 14.12
N SER A 13 -18.37 -21.80 15.44
CA SER A 13 -19.68 -21.77 16.09
C SER A 13 -20.20 -20.34 15.98
N LEU A 14 -21.08 -20.14 15.01
CA LEU A 14 -21.82 -18.90 14.86
C LEU A 14 -22.83 -18.82 16.01
N HIS A 15 -22.87 -17.70 16.70
CA HIS A 15 -23.87 -17.46 17.72
C HIS A 15 -25.28 -17.58 17.12
N ASP A 16 -26.17 -18.30 17.82
CA ASP A 16 -27.58 -18.40 17.41
C ASP A 16 -28.20 -17.00 17.31
N GLY A 17 -28.81 -16.69 16.16
CA GLY A 17 -29.47 -15.40 15.90
C GLY A 17 -28.69 -14.37 15.06
N LEU A 18 -27.55 -14.74 14.47
CA LEU A 18 -26.80 -13.85 13.56
C LEU A 18 -27.57 -13.57 12.27
N SER A 19 -27.75 -12.29 11.94
CA SER A 19 -28.23 -11.88 10.60
C SER A 19 -27.21 -12.27 9.52
N ALA A 20 -27.67 -12.47 8.28
CA ALA A 20 -26.79 -12.78 7.14
C ALA A 20 -25.62 -11.78 7.02
N THR A 21 -25.86 -10.50 7.31
CA THR A 21 -24.82 -9.45 7.27
C THR A 21 -23.72 -9.67 8.31
N MET A 22 -24.10 -9.99 9.56
CA MET A 22 -23.12 -10.26 10.62
C MET A 22 -22.30 -11.51 10.28
N TYR A 23 -22.94 -12.51 9.68
CA TYR A 23 -22.25 -13.70 9.22
C TYR A 23 -21.17 -13.41 8.17
N LEU A 24 -21.52 -12.63 7.14
CA LEU A 24 -20.57 -12.23 6.10
C LEU A 24 -19.43 -11.37 6.67
N HIS A 25 -19.71 -10.56 7.69
CA HIS A 25 -18.71 -9.75 8.37
C HIS A 25 -17.68 -10.61 9.12
N GLU A 26 -18.14 -11.56 9.94
CA GLU A 26 -17.26 -12.51 10.63
C GLU A 26 -16.40 -13.32 9.64
N TYR A 27 -17.03 -13.75 8.54
CA TYR A 27 -16.33 -14.45 7.46
C TYR A 27 -15.23 -13.59 6.84
N ALA A 28 -15.55 -12.33 6.53
CA ALA A 28 -14.62 -11.37 5.94
C ALA A 28 -13.45 -11.06 6.89
N GLU A 29 -13.72 -10.90 8.19
CA GLU A 29 -12.70 -10.66 9.19
C GLU A 29 -11.74 -11.86 9.31
N TYR A 30 -12.29 -13.08 9.36
CA TYR A 30 -11.52 -14.31 9.39
C TYR A 30 -10.64 -14.47 8.14
N PHE A 31 -11.22 -14.29 6.96
CA PHE A 31 -10.50 -14.40 5.69
C PHE A 31 -9.44 -13.32 5.54
N GLY A 32 -9.71 -12.10 6.00
CA GLY A 32 -8.72 -11.03 6.07
C GLY A 32 -7.52 -11.41 6.93
N ARG A 33 -7.75 -12.05 8.10
CA ARG A 33 -6.65 -12.56 8.95
C ARG A 33 -5.83 -13.63 8.22
N LEU A 34 -6.48 -14.57 7.54
CA LEU A 34 -5.80 -15.63 6.79
C LEU A 34 -5.02 -15.10 5.60
N GLU A 35 -5.55 -14.14 4.85
CA GLU A 35 -4.86 -13.48 3.73
C GLU A 35 -3.52 -12.88 4.20
N ARG A 36 -3.53 -12.15 5.33
CA ARG A 36 -2.31 -11.55 5.89
C ARG A 36 -1.31 -12.60 6.35
N LYS A 37 -1.79 -13.69 6.96
CA LYS A 37 -0.93 -14.84 7.33
C LYS A 37 -0.32 -15.49 6.08
N LEU A 38 -1.11 -15.66 5.02
CA LEU A 38 -0.68 -16.22 3.75
C LEU A 38 0.43 -15.36 3.13
N PHE A 39 0.26 -14.04 3.10
CA PHE A 39 1.28 -13.10 2.63
C PHE A 39 2.62 -13.25 3.36
N VAL A 40 2.60 -13.35 4.68
CA VAL A 40 3.83 -13.52 5.48
C VAL A 40 4.50 -14.86 5.14
N GLN A 41 3.74 -15.94 5.08
CA GLN A 41 4.30 -17.27 4.83
C GLN A 41 4.82 -17.41 3.39
N SER A 42 4.12 -16.86 2.40
CA SER A 42 4.54 -16.93 0.99
C SER A 42 5.66 -15.94 0.65
N HIS A 43 5.50 -14.65 0.93
CA HIS A 43 6.38 -13.60 0.41
C HIS A 43 7.47 -13.14 1.37
N ILE A 44 7.32 -13.39 2.68
CA ILE A 44 8.34 -13.02 3.68
C ILE A 44 9.18 -14.23 4.06
N LYS A 45 8.55 -15.39 4.27
CA LYS A 45 9.23 -16.63 4.65
C LYS A 45 9.59 -17.54 3.47
N GLY A 46 9.00 -17.33 2.29
CA GLY A 46 9.34 -18.11 1.10
C GLY A 46 8.86 -19.56 1.13
N VAL A 47 7.81 -19.88 1.89
CA VAL A 47 7.30 -21.26 1.99
C VAL A 47 6.69 -21.68 0.65
N SER A 48 6.94 -22.93 0.24
CA SER A 48 6.45 -23.47 -1.02
C SER A 48 4.91 -23.56 -1.08
N SER A 49 4.35 -23.35 -2.26
CA SER A 49 2.88 -23.32 -2.44
C SER A 49 2.18 -24.62 -2.05
N SER A 50 2.83 -25.78 -2.25
CA SER A 50 2.25 -27.09 -1.92
C SER A 50 2.12 -27.28 -0.41
N SER A 51 3.18 -26.93 0.33
CA SER A 51 3.17 -26.95 1.80
C SER A 51 2.19 -25.94 2.37
N LEU A 52 2.12 -24.73 1.82
CA LEU A 52 1.18 -23.69 2.24
C LEU A 52 -0.27 -24.16 2.18
N LYS A 53 -0.69 -24.76 1.06
CA LYS A 53 -2.06 -25.25 0.91
C LYS A 53 -2.38 -26.31 1.97
N LYS A 54 -1.52 -27.32 2.12
CA LYS A 54 -1.72 -28.40 3.12
C LYS A 54 -1.80 -27.84 4.55
N ASN A 55 -0.89 -26.93 4.90
CA ASN A 55 -0.85 -26.32 6.23
C ASN A 55 -2.09 -25.47 6.50
N PHE A 56 -2.56 -24.69 5.53
CA PHE A 56 -3.73 -23.85 5.73
C PHE A 56 -5.02 -24.66 5.87
N LEU A 57 -5.18 -25.71 5.06
CA LEU A 57 -6.33 -26.62 5.14
C LEU A 57 -6.42 -27.28 6.53
N THR A 58 -5.30 -27.79 7.04
CA THR A 58 -5.23 -28.49 8.33
C THR A 58 -5.30 -27.55 9.53
N GLN A 59 -4.51 -26.47 9.53
CA GLN A 59 -4.41 -25.54 10.67
C GLN A 59 -5.64 -24.65 10.83
N PHE A 60 -6.26 -24.22 9.73
CA PHE A 60 -7.35 -23.25 9.74
C PHE A 60 -8.70 -23.84 9.34
N GLY A 61 -8.76 -25.15 9.02
CA GLY A 61 -10.01 -25.84 8.69
C GLY A 61 -10.73 -25.29 7.46
N ILE A 62 -9.98 -24.66 6.54
CA ILE A 62 -10.55 -24.11 5.30
C ILE A 62 -10.48 -25.13 4.17
N THR A 63 -11.41 -25.04 3.22
CA THR A 63 -11.40 -25.93 2.05
C THR A 63 -10.32 -25.53 1.04
N ALA A 64 -10.00 -26.46 0.13
CA ALA A 64 -9.11 -26.17 -1.00
C ALA A 64 -9.60 -24.98 -1.84
N ARG A 65 -10.93 -24.82 -2.00
CA ARG A 65 -11.54 -23.73 -2.78
C ARG A 65 -11.39 -22.37 -2.08
N GLN A 66 -11.62 -22.35 -0.78
CA GLN A 66 -11.42 -21.17 0.06
C GLN A 66 -9.95 -20.73 0.06
N PHE A 67 -9.01 -21.67 0.17
CA PHE A 67 -7.58 -21.38 0.04
C PHE A 67 -7.23 -20.77 -1.33
N ASN A 68 -7.76 -21.35 -2.41
CA ASN A 68 -7.54 -20.81 -3.75
C ASN A 68 -8.10 -19.38 -3.89
N SER A 69 -9.23 -19.09 -3.24
CA SER A 69 -9.85 -17.76 -3.23
C SER A 69 -8.99 -16.73 -2.49
N LEU A 70 -8.49 -17.09 -1.29
CA LEU A 70 -7.53 -16.29 -0.53
C LEU A 70 -6.27 -16.01 -1.34
N ARG A 71 -5.73 -17.03 -2.00
CA ARG A 71 -4.54 -16.90 -2.83
C ARG A 71 -4.78 -15.98 -4.02
N MET A 72 -5.89 -16.14 -4.74
CA MET A 72 -6.18 -15.29 -5.89
C MET A 72 -6.33 -13.82 -5.49
N GLN A 73 -7.01 -13.56 -4.37
CA GLN A 73 -7.15 -12.19 -3.83
C GLN A 73 -5.78 -11.60 -3.45
N LEU A 74 -4.93 -12.38 -2.79
CA LEU A 74 -3.58 -11.96 -2.42
C LEU A 74 -2.69 -11.71 -3.64
N ASP A 75 -2.66 -12.64 -4.58
CA ASP A 75 -1.86 -12.57 -5.81
C ASP A 75 -2.28 -11.35 -6.65
N GLY A 76 -3.58 -11.04 -6.68
CA GLY A 76 -4.11 -9.81 -7.28
C GLY A 76 -3.54 -8.55 -6.62
N LYS A 77 -3.61 -8.44 -5.29
CA LYS A 77 -3.04 -7.30 -4.54
C LYS A 77 -1.53 -7.16 -4.74
N VAL A 78 -0.80 -8.28 -4.77
CA VAL A 78 0.65 -8.30 -5.00
C VAL A 78 0.96 -7.84 -6.41
N SER A 79 0.25 -8.33 -7.41
CA SER A 79 0.43 -7.95 -8.82
C SER A 79 0.16 -6.45 -9.01
N SER A 80 -0.96 -5.93 -8.49
CA SER A 80 -1.26 -4.50 -8.55
C SER A 80 -0.18 -3.64 -7.88
N PHE A 81 0.37 -4.12 -6.76
CA PHE A 81 1.46 -3.42 -6.07
C PHE A 81 2.77 -3.44 -6.86
N VAL A 82 3.10 -4.56 -7.51
CA VAL A 82 4.29 -4.69 -8.37
C VAL A 82 4.17 -3.76 -9.57
N GLU A 83 3.02 -3.72 -10.25
CA GLU A 83 2.80 -2.82 -11.38
C GLU A 83 2.86 -1.35 -10.97
N LYS A 84 2.21 -0.99 -9.84
CA LYS A 84 2.33 0.36 -9.28
C LYS A 84 3.77 0.74 -8.98
N ARG A 85 4.58 -0.19 -8.48
CA ARG A 85 5.99 0.07 -8.17
C ARG A 85 6.80 0.37 -9.44
N LYS A 86 6.54 -0.31 -10.56
CA LYS A 86 7.18 -0.01 -11.85
C LYS A 86 6.88 1.42 -12.28
N LEU A 87 5.61 1.84 -12.17
CA LEU A 87 5.19 3.21 -12.48
C LEU A 87 5.87 4.23 -11.56
N ASP A 88 5.88 3.98 -10.24
CA ASP A 88 6.53 4.86 -9.25
C ASP A 88 8.02 5.06 -9.55
N ILE A 89 8.74 4.01 -9.97
CA ILE A 89 10.16 4.09 -10.35
C ILE A 89 10.33 5.00 -11.58
N LYS A 90 9.57 4.75 -12.66
CA LYS A 90 9.63 5.54 -13.89
C LYS A 90 9.32 7.02 -13.64
N GLU A 91 8.32 7.30 -12.80
CA GLU A 91 8.01 8.67 -12.41
C GLU A 91 9.15 9.34 -11.63
N LEU A 92 9.77 8.62 -10.68
CA LEU A 92 10.87 9.15 -9.89
C LEU A 92 12.12 9.40 -10.73
N GLU A 93 12.42 8.53 -11.70
CA GLU A 93 13.49 8.73 -12.68
C GLU A 93 13.26 10.02 -13.48
N THR A 94 12.04 10.19 -13.99
CA THR A 94 11.65 11.39 -14.76
C THR A 94 11.75 12.66 -13.90
N LYS A 95 11.25 12.63 -12.66
CA LYS A 95 11.31 13.75 -11.72
C LYS A 95 12.75 14.10 -11.34
N THR A 96 13.61 13.09 -11.17
CA THR A 96 15.02 13.26 -10.79
C THR A 96 15.81 13.89 -11.93
N THR A 97 15.66 13.37 -13.16
CA THR A 97 16.34 13.91 -14.35
C THR A 97 15.89 15.34 -14.67
N TYR A 98 14.59 15.62 -14.60
CA TYR A 98 14.07 16.99 -14.78
C TYR A 98 14.61 17.96 -13.73
N LEU A 99 14.62 17.55 -12.46
CA LEU A 99 15.10 18.39 -11.37
C LEU A 99 16.62 18.63 -11.48
N GLN A 100 17.39 17.63 -11.88
CA GLN A 100 18.83 17.76 -12.16
C GLN A 100 19.07 18.82 -13.24
N LYS A 101 18.41 18.71 -14.40
CA LYS A 101 18.52 19.69 -15.50
C LYS A 101 18.22 21.12 -15.02
N ASN A 102 17.21 21.29 -14.17
CA ASN A 102 16.87 22.60 -13.61
C ASN A 102 17.93 23.12 -12.63
N ILE A 103 18.50 22.25 -11.81
CA ILE A 103 19.61 22.61 -10.90
C ILE A 103 20.82 23.05 -11.71
N ASP A 104 21.16 22.35 -12.79
CA ASP A 104 22.31 22.67 -13.64
C ASP A 104 22.13 24.05 -14.27
N LYS A 105 20.98 24.30 -14.92
CA LYS A 105 20.62 25.62 -15.48
C LYS A 105 20.71 26.74 -14.45
N LYS A 106 20.18 26.53 -13.25
CA LYS A 106 20.20 27.52 -12.18
C LYS A 106 21.59 27.70 -11.56
N THR A 107 22.44 26.69 -11.62
CA THR A 107 23.83 26.75 -11.17
C THR A 107 24.65 27.62 -12.10
N THR A 108 24.52 27.43 -13.42
CA THR A 108 25.14 28.32 -14.42
C THR A 108 24.67 29.77 -14.27
N GLN A 109 23.36 29.99 -14.08
CA GLN A 109 22.82 31.33 -13.81
C GLN A 109 23.41 31.97 -12.54
N LYS A 110 23.67 31.15 -11.50
CA LYS A 110 24.29 31.62 -10.26
C LYS A 110 25.75 32.02 -10.48
N GLU A 111 26.49 31.28 -11.29
CA GLU A 111 27.88 31.58 -11.64
C GLU A 111 27.99 32.86 -12.47
N GLN A 112 27.15 33.03 -13.49
CA GLN A 112 27.08 34.26 -14.28
C GLN A 112 26.73 35.47 -13.42
N LEU A 113 25.80 35.32 -12.47
CA LEU A 113 25.44 36.40 -11.55
C LEU A 113 26.59 36.72 -10.57
N HIS A 114 27.38 35.72 -10.21
CA HIS A 114 28.56 35.92 -9.36
C HIS A 114 29.64 36.72 -10.07
N GLN A 115 29.95 36.38 -11.33
CA GLN A 115 30.90 37.12 -12.17
C GLN A 115 30.48 38.60 -12.30
N LYS A 116 29.21 38.86 -12.66
CA LYS A 116 28.67 40.22 -12.73
C LYS A 116 28.75 40.99 -11.41
N LEU A 117 28.62 40.31 -10.27
CA LEU A 117 28.74 40.92 -8.95
C LEU A 117 30.19 41.30 -8.60
N GLN A 118 31.18 40.60 -9.16
CA GLN A 118 32.61 40.94 -8.99
C GLN A 118 32.99 42.20 -9.78
N GLU A 119 32.34 42.42 -10.93
CA GLU A 119 32.59 43.57 -11.81
C GLU A 119 31.92 44.88 -11.31
N ILE A 120 30.85 44.79 -10.51
CA ILE A 120 30.10 45.96 -10.05
C ILE A 120 30.74 46.58 -8.79
N PRO A 121 31.03 47.90 -8.79
CA PRO A 121 31.48 48.60 -7.58
C PRO A 121 30.44 48.55 -6.47
N GLN A 122 30.89 48.41 -5.21
CA GLN A 122 29.99 48.30 -4.05
C GLN A 122 29.11 49.55 -3.83
N THR A 123 29.58 50.70 -4.27
CA THR A 123 28.87 52.00 -4.19
C THR A 123 27.71 52.12 -5.18
N HIS A 124 27.63 51.24 -6.17
CA HIS A 124 26.60 51.31 -7.20
C HIS A 124 25.22 50.92 -6.65
N SER A 125 24.19 51.70 -6.96
CA SER A 125 22.81 51.52 -6.45
C SER A 125 22.21 50.13 -6.73
N LEU A 126 22.63 49.49 -7.83
CA LEU A 126 22.17 48.14 -8.21
C LEU A 126 22.87 47.00 -7.44
N PHE A 127 23.97 47.26 -6.74
CA PHE A 127 24.77 46.22 -6.07
C PHE A 127 23.93 45.45 -5.05
N LEU A 128 23.23 46.16 -4.15
CA LEU A 128 22.38 45.54 -3.12
C LEU A 128 21.26 44.68 -3.73
N LYS A 129 20.65 45.12 -4.83
CA LYS A 129 19.60 44.36 -5.55
C LYS A 129 20.17 43.04 -6.11
N GLN A 130 21.36 43.08 -6.70
CA GLN A 130 22.01 41.89 -7.27
C GLN A 130 22.49 40.91 -6.18
N VAL A 131 23.01 41.42 -5.06
CA VAL A 131 23.37 40.59 -3.88
C VAL A 131 22.14 39.86 -3.35
N LYS A 132 20.99 40.54 -3.21
CA LYS A 132 19.73 39.91 -2.79
C LYS A 132 19.29 38.81 -3.77
N LYS A 133 19.36 39.08 -5.09
CA LYS A 133 19.06 38.09 -6.13
C LYS A 133 19.96 36.86 -6.05
N TYR A 134 21.26 37.06 -5.84
CA TYR A 134 22.24 35.98 -5.67
C TYR A 134 21.95 35.12 -4.43
N ARG A 135 21.69 35.76 -3.28
CA ARG A 135 21.33 35.07 -2.03
C ARG A 135 20.07 34.21 -2.20
N ASN A 136 19.03 34.77 -2.83
CA ASN A 136 17.79 34.04 -3.11
C ASN A 136 18.03 32.84 -4.04
N LEU A 137 18.84 33.01 -5.09
CA LEU A 137 19.18 31.94 -6.01
C LEU A 137 20.00 30.83 -5.34
N LYS A 138 20.96 31.19 -4.47
CA LYS A 138 21.74 30.25 -3.67
C LYS A 138 20.84 29.43 -2.74
N PHE A 139 19.91 30.08 -2.04
CA PHE A 139 18.95 29.41 -1.18
C PHE A 139 18.03 28.47 -1.97
N TYR A 140 17.49 28.94 -3.11
CA TYR A 140 16.68 28.13 -4.01
C TYR A 140 17.43 26.87 -4.47
N LEU A 141 18.68 27.02 -4.93
CA LEU A 141 19.52 25.90 -5.34
C LEU A 141 19.75 24.90 -4.21
N HIS A 142 20.03 25.38 -2.99
CA HIS A 142 20.18 24.51 -1.82
C HIS A 142 18.93 23.66 -1.59
N GLN A 143 17.74 24.27 -1.61
CA GLN A 143 16.48 23.54 -1.44
C GLN A 143 16.22 22.53 -2.56
N LYS A 144 16.53 22.89 -3.82
CA LYS A 144 16.38 21.98 -4.96
C LYS A 144 17.35 20.80 -4.89
N LYS A 145 18.63 21.03 -4.53
CA LYS A 145 19.63 19.97 -4.31
C LYS A 145 19.20 19.02 -3.18
N ARG A 146 18.68 19.56 -2.07
CA ARG A 146 18.12 18.75 -0.98
C ARG A 146 16.93 17.89 -1.47
N ARG A 147 16.01 18.47 -2.23
CA ARG A 147 14.89 17.73 -2.83
C ARG A 147 15.37 16.63 -3.77
N LEU A 148 16.36 16.91 -4.61
CA LEU A 148 16.94 15.93 -5.53
C LEU A 148 17.52 14.74 -4.77
N ARG A 149 18.33 15.01 -3.73
CA ARG A 149 18.87 13.95 -2.85
C ARG A 149 17.78 13.05 -2.30
N ASN A 150 16.69 13.63 -1.81
CA ASN A 150 15.57 12.86 -1.26
C ASN A 150 14.88 11.98 -2.33
N LEU A 151 14.69 12.50 -3.54
CA LEU A 151 14.11 11.74 -4.66
C LEU A 151 15.03 10.58 -5.07
N GLN A 152 16.33 10.84 -5.20
CA GLN A 152 17.34 9.82 -5.52
C GLN A 152 17.40 8.73 -4.45
N GLN A 153 17.36 9.09 -3.16
CA GLN A 153 17.31 8.12 -2.07
C GLN A 153 16.05 7.24 -2.14
N LYS A 154 14.89 7.84 -2.43
CA LYS A 154 13.62 7.10 -2.59
C LYS A 154 13.68 6.14 -3.77
N LEU A 155 14.21 6.58 -4.90
CA LEU A 155 14.41 5.78 -6.11
C LEU A 155 15.36 4.60 -5.84
N LYS A 156 16.52 4.86 -5.24
CA LYS A 156 17.49 3.81 -4.86
C LYS A 156 16.85 2.77 -3.95
N LYS A 157 16.06 3.19 -2.97
CA LYS A 157 15.35 2.28 -2.07
C LYS A 157 14.38 1.37 -2.83
N LEU A 158 13.60 1.92 -3.77
CA LEU A 158 12.67 1.12 -4.57
C LEU A 158 13.42 0.14 -5.48
N GLN A 159 14.51 0.55 -6.12
CA GLN A 159 15.34 -0.33 -6.94
C GLN A 159 15.93 -1.49 -6.13
N VAL A 160 16.46 -1.22 -4.93
CA VAL A 160 16.95 -2.27 -4.01
C VAL A 160 15.83 -3.23 -3.60
N ASP A 161 14.62 -2.71 -3.32
CA ASP A 161 13.47 -3.56 -2.99
C ASP A 161 13.04 -4.42 -4.20
N VAL A 162 13.20 -3.96 -5.44
CA VAL A 162 12.94 -4.76 -6.66
C VAL A 162 13.99 -5.86 -6.83
N ILE A 163 15.27 -5.53 -6.72
CA ILE A 163 16.39 -6.48 -6.84
C ILE A 163 16.22 -7.62 -5.83
N ASN A 164 15.90 -7.27 -4.57
CA ASN A 164 15.70 -8.24 -3.50
C ASN A 164 14.31 -8.90 -3.52
N LYS A 165 13.49 -8.65 -4.56
CA LYS A 165 12.10 -9.13 -4.69
C LYS A 165 11.23 -8.87 -3.45
N LYS A 166 11.52 -7.79 -2.72
CA LYS A 166 10.89 -7.46 -1.44
C LYS A 166 9.57 -6.74 -1.63
N ILE A 167 8.48 -7.35 -1.20
CA ILE A 167 7.13 -6.77 -1.28
C ILE A 167 6.78 -6.09 0.05
N ARG A 168 6.50 -4.79 0.01
CA ARG A 168 6.19 -3.97 1.20
C ARG A 168 4.74 -3.50 1.15
N ILE A 169 3.80 -4.44 1.28
CA ILE A 169 2.37 -4.15 1.27
C ILE A 169 1.91 -3.80 2.69
N CYS A 170 1.10 -2.76 2.79
CA CYS A 170 0.42 -2.36 4.02
C CYS A 170 -1.08 -2.62 3.86
N PHE A 171 -1.56 -3.74 4.41
CA PHE A 171 -2.98 -4.07 4.46
C PHE A 171 -3.73 -3.00 5.27
N GLY A 172 -4.86 -2.49 4.77
CA GLY A 172 -5.64 -1.42 5.43
C GLY A 172 -5.24 0.01 5.04
N SER A 173 -4.19 0.17 4.22
CA SER A 173 -3.56 1.45 3.83
C SER A 173 -2.56 2.03 4.82
N LYS A 174 -1.50 2.63 4.27
CA LYS A 174 -0.50 3.34 5.06
C LYS A 174 -1.07 4.62 5.70
N LYS A 175 -2.06 5.25 5.07
CA LYS A 175 -2.71 6.46 5.59
C LYS A 175 -3.44 6.15 6.90
N LEU A 176 -4.27 5.12 6.90
CA LEU A 176 -5.00 4.69 8.10
C LEU A 176 -4.05 4.24 9.20
N PHE A 177 -2.95 3.54 8.87
CA PHE A 177 -1.95 3.16 9.85
C PHE A 177 -1.38 4.37 10.61
N HIS A 178 -0.97 5.44 9.92
CA HIS A 178 -0.36 6.59 10.61
C HIS A 178 -1.34 7.41 11.45
N LYS A 179 -2.66 7.25 11.27
CA LYS A 179 -3.64 7.95 12.11
C LYS A 179 -3.48 7.63 13.60
N GLN A 180 -2.91 6.47 13.94
CA GLN A 180 -2.63 6.07 15.32
C GLN A 180 -1.72 7.05 16.08
N PHE A 181 -0.87 7.80 15.38
CA PHE A 181 0.10 8.72 16.01
C PHE A 181 -0.49 10.08 16.37
N HIS A 182 -1.64 10.44 15.78
CA HIS A 182 -2.31 11.73 15.98
C HIS A 182 -3.82 11.51 16.11
N LEU A 183 -4.28 10.97 17.24
CA LEU A 183 -5.66 10.51 17.40
C LEU A 183 -6.68 11.65 17.31
N GLU A 184 -6.47 12.75 18.03
CA GLU A 184 -7.38 13.90 18.07
C GLU A 184 -7.54 14.56 16.69
N GLU A 185 -6.42 14.82 16.00
CA GLU A 185 -6.42 15.35 14.63
C GLU A 185 -7.16 14.43 13.63
N ASN A 186 -7.20 13.13 13.92
CA ASN A 186 -7.84 12.12 13.11
C ASN A 186 -9.24 11.71 13.58
N GLN A 187 -9.82 12.45 14.53
CA GLN A 187 -11.18 12.26 15.06
C GLN A 187 -11.38 10.95 15.83
N TYR A 188 -10.31 10.42 16.45
CA TYR A 188 -10.39 9.28 17.34
C TYR A 188 -10.35 9.73 18.80
N LYS A 189 -11.31 9.26 19.60
CA LYS A 189 -11.34 9.51 21.05
C LYS A 189 -10.26 8.72 21.78
N CYS A 190 -9.94 7.52 21.28
CA CYS A 190 -8.93 6.67 21.86
C CYS A 190 -8.31 5.72 20.83
N HIS A 191 -7.17 5.12 21.19
CA HIS A 191 -6.47 4.18 20.32
C HIS A 191 -7.31 2.92 20.00
N GLN A 192 -8.26 2.54 20.87
CA GLN A 192 -9.12 1.40 20.63
C GLN A 192 -10.07 1.63 19.45
N GLU A 193 -10.57 2.85 19.30
CA GLU A 193 -11.44 3.24 18.18
C GLU A 193 -10.68 3.15 16.85
N TRP A 194 -9.47 3.72 16.79
CA TRP A 194 -8.58 3.54 15.63
C TRP A 194 -8.30 2.05 15.35
N ARG A 195 -8.07 1.25 16.39
CA ARG A 195 -7.79 -0.18 16.23
C ARG A 195 -8.99 -0.93 15.66
N LYS A 196 -10.22 -0.55 16.01
CA LYS A 196 -11.45 -1.10 15.43
C LYS A 196 -11.51 -0.79 13.94
N ASP A 197 -11.37 0.47 13.54
CA ASP A 197 -11.31 0.87 12.12
C ASP A 197 -10.17 0.16 11.36
N TRP A 198 -9.01 0.01 12.00
CA TRP A 198 -7.87 -0.67 11.43
C TRP A 198 -8.10 -2.18 11.24
N ALA A 199 -8.86 -2.81 12.14
CA ALA A 199 -9.29 -4.20 11.99
C ALA A 199 -10.32 -4.29 10.86
N GLU A 200 -11.32 -3.40 10.88
CA GLU A 200 -12.42 -3.33 9.94
C GLU A 200 -11.95 -3.27 8.49
N VAL A 201 -11.14 -2.27 8.12
CA VAL A 201 -10.66 -2.12 6.73
C VAL A 201 -9.81 -3.31 6.28
N ARG A 202 -9.21 -4.05 7.21
CA ARG A 202 -8.43 -5.26 6.92
C ARG A 202 -9.26 -6.55 6.94
N GLY A 203 -10.52 -6.47 7.37
CA GLY A 203 -11.49 -7.55 7.43
C GLY A 203 -12.73 -7.28 6.58
N SER A 204 -12.81 -6.17 5.84
CA SER A 204 -14.04 -5.74 5.16
C SER A 204 -14.25 -6.34 3.76
N GLN A 205 -13.40 -7.28 3.33
CA GLN A 205 -13.49 -7.88 2.00
C GLN A 205 -12.98 -9.33 2.00
N PHE A 206 -13.65 -10.15 1.22
CA PHE A 206 -13.21 -11.51 0.91
C PHE A 206 -13.66 -11.87 -0.50
N LEU A 207 -13.03 -12.89 -1.06
CA LEU A 207 -13.33 -13.42 -2.37
C LEU A 207 -13.80 -14.86 -2.25
N VAL A 208 -14.79 -15.22 -3.06
CA VAL A 208 -15.32 -16.58 -3.16
C VAL A 208 -15.31 -16.98 -4.62
N ILE A 209 -14.45 -17.94 -4.95
CA ILE A 209 -14.33 -18.48 -6.32
C ILE A 209 -15.19 -19.72 -6.44
N GLY A 210 -15.95 -19.78 -7.53
CA GLY A 210 -16.65 -20.97 -7.97
C GLY A 210 -15.95 -21.68 -9.13
N SER A 211 -16.44 -22.85 -9.50
CA SER A 211 -16.06 -23.51 -10.75
C SER A 211 -17.25 -24.24 -11.38
N LYS A 212 -17.19 -24.45 -12.70
CA LYS A 212 -18.25 -25.13 -13.47
C LYS A 212 -18.55 -26.54 -12.95
N ASP A 213 -17.53 -27.22 -12.42
CA ASP A 213 -17.63 -28.59 -11.93
C ASP A 213 -18.23 -28.67 -10.51
N GLU A 214 -18.54 -27.54 -9.88
CA GLU A 214 -19.13 -27.50 -8.53
C GLU A 214 -20.66 -27.46 -8.60
N THR A 215 -21.31 -28.17 -7.68
CA THR A 215 -22.76 -28.09 -7.50
C THR A 215 -23.16 -26.64 -7.21
N PHE A 216 -24.14 -26.13 -7.95
CA PHE A 216 -24.54 -24.71 -7.95
C PHE A 216 -23.40 -23.72 -8.29
N GLY A 217 -22.34 -24.19 -8.93
CA GLY A 217 -21.21 -23.38 -9.40
C GLY A 217 -20.28 -22.86 -8.30
N ASN A 218 -20.54 -23.13 -7.02
CA ASN A 218 -19.71 -22.65 -5.91
C ASN A 218 -19.88 -23.51 -4.64
N GLN A 219 -18.79 -24.01 -4.05
CA GLN A 219 -18.86 -24.75 -2.77
C GLN A 219 -19.02 -23.87 -1.52
N THR A 220 -18.67 -22.60 -1.63
CA THR A 220 -18.58 -21.67 -0.50
C THR A 220 -19.75 -20.70 -0.43
N ALA A 221 -20.42 -20.40 -1.54
CA ALA A 221 -21.61 -19.55 -1.54
C ALA A 221 -22.68 -20.20 -2.41
N THR A 222 -23.48 -21.07 -1.81
CA THR A 222 -24.55 -21.79 -2.50
C THR A 222 -25.90 -21.17 -2.19
N TYR A 223 -26.75 -21.08 -3.20
CA TYR A 223 -28.17 -20.78 -3.02
C TYR A 223 -28.87 -21.93 -2.28
N ASP A 224 -29.54 -21.64 -1.17
CA ASP A 224 -30.36 -22.63 -0.48
C ASP A 224 -31.79 -22.67 -1.05
N LEU A 225 -32.14 -23.78 -1.71
CA LEU A 225 -33.48 -24.03 -2.25
C LEU A 225 -34.50 -24.41 -1.16
N LYS A 226 -34.05 -24.79 0.05
CA LYS A 226 -34.88 -25.34 1.13
C LYS A 226 -35.19 -24.34 2.25
N ALA A 227 -34.72 -23.10 2.16
CA ALA A 227 -35.11 -22.03 3.08
C ALA A 227 -36.57 -21.58 2.78
N ARG A 228 -37.54 -22.38 3.24
CA ARG A 228 -38.95 -22.00 3.41
C ARG A 228 -39.32 -22.17 4.87
#